data_AF-A0A3B3R6T4-F1
#
_entry.id   AF-A0A3B3R6T4-F1
#
_cell.length_a   1.000
_cell.length_b   1.000
_cell.length_c   1.000
_cell.angle_alpha   90.00
_cell.angle_beta   90.00
_cell.angle_gamma   90.00
#
_symmetry.space_group_name_H-M   'P 1'
#
loop_
_entity.id
_entity.type
_entity.pdbx_description
1 polymer ?
#
loop_
_entity_poly.entity_id
_entity_poly.type
_entity_poly.pdbx_seq_one_letter_code
_entity_poly.pdbx_strand_id
1 'polypeptide(L)'
;MPKHGLDVGACEVFRFYKLVTLKGLIEPISMIVPRRSETYQEDIYPMTAGTEPALTADEWLSGIDRGQGFERLPVLWPSSWLPASQKSLN
;
A
#
# COMPACT_ATOMS: atom_id res chain seq x y z
N MET A 1 6.50 -5.57 -1.86
CA MET A 1 6.44 -4.21 -1.29
C MET A 1 5.13 -4.08 -0.53
N PRO A 2 5.10 -3.57 0.72
CA PRO A 2 3.86 -3.21 1.39
C PRO A 2 3.06 -2.19 0.57
N LYS A 3 1.73 -2.26 0.60
CA LYS A 3 0.85 -1.35 -0.17
C LYS A 3 1.08 0.13 0.18
N HIS A 4 1.49 0.41 1.41
CA HIS A 4 1.86 1.73 1.91
C HIS A 4 3.11 2.36 1.25
N GLY A 5 3.94 1.57 0.56
CA GLY A 5 5.16 2.05 -0.11
C GLY A 5 4.99 2.32 -1.61
N LEU A 6 3.75 2.33 -2.11
CA LEU A 6 3.43 2.57 -3.51
C LEU A 6 3.31 4.07 -3.81
N ASP A 7 3.70 4.46 -5.02
CA ASP A 7 3.46 5.80 -5.53
C ASP A 7 2.01 5.93 -6.02
N VAL A 8 1.15 6.41 -5.12
CA VAL A 8 -0.27 6.59 -5.43
C VAL A 8 -0.52 7.67 -6.48
N GLY A 9 0.37 8.66 -6.58
CA GLY A 9 0.29 9.72 -7.58
C GLY A 9 0.55 9.19 -8.98
N ALA A 10 1.45 8.23 -9.13
CA ALA A 10 1.70 7.53 -10.40
C ALA A 10 0.68 6.43 -10.73
N CYS A 11 -0.35 6.20 -9.90
CA CYS A 11 -1.25 5.06 -10.01
C CYS A 11 -0.52 3.69 -9.96
N GLU A 12 0.57 3.61 -9.18
CA GLU A 12 1.31 2.38 -8.96
C GLU A 12 0.53 1.44 -8.04
N VAL A 13 0.20 0.24 -8.52
CA VAL A 13 -0.56 -0.77 -7.76
C VAL A 13 0.32 -1.88 -7.18
N PHE A 14 1.54 -2.03 -7.71
CA PHE A 14 2.51 -3.01 -7.26
C PHE A 14 3.93 -2.65 -7.71
N ARG A 15 4.95 -3.14 -6.98
CA ARG A 15 6.36 -3.03 -7.36
C ARG A 15 7.06 -4.37 -7.22
N PHE A 16 7.54 -4.91 -8.34
CA PHE A 16 8.44 -6.07 -8.35
C PHE A 16 9.87 -5.63 -8.11
N TYR A 17 10.68 -6.54 -7.56
CA TYR A 17 12.12 -6.35 -7.40
C TYR A 17 12.83 -7.46 -8.17
N LYS A 18 13.32 -7.12 -9.35
CA LYS A 18 14.03 -8.06 -10.22
C LYS A 18 15.48 -8.11 -9.79
N LEU A 19 15.95 -9.30 -9.41
CA LEU A 19 17.36 -9.53 -9.16
C LEU A 19 18.11 -9.64 -10.49
N VAL A 20 19.05 -8.72 -10.73
CA VAL A 20 19.93 -8.74 -11.90
C VAL A 20 21.28 -9.32 -11.46
N THR A 21 21.36 -10.65 -11.49
CA THR A 21 22.46 -11.45 -10.93
C THR A 21 23.83 -11.08 -11.50
N LEU A 22 23.92 -10.84 -12.81
CA LEU A 22 25.18 -10.51 -13.49
C LEU A 22 25.79 -9.17 -13.05
N LYS A 23 24.97 -8.26 -12.54
CA LYS A 23 25.40 -6.92 -12.10
C LYS A 23 25.33 -6.76 -10.58
N GLY A 24 24.91 -7.80 -9.85
CA GLY A 24 24.72 -7.75 -8.40
C GLY A 24 23.74 -6.66 -7.93
N LEU A 25 22.77 -6.29 -8.76
CA LEU A 25 21.82 -5.20 -8.47
C LEU A 25 20.38 -5.70 -8.43
N ILE A 26 19.52 -4.94 -7.74
CA ILE A 26 18.07 -5.15 -7.73
C ILE A 26 17.43 -4.00 -8.49
N GLU A 27 16.68 -4.35 -9.54
CA GLU A 27 15.94 -3.41 -10.37
C GLU A 27 14.47 -3.37 -9.93
N PRO A 28 13.96 -2.24 -9.40
CA PRO A 28 12.54 -2.09 -9.11
C PRO A 28 11.72 -1.94 -10.40
N ILE A 29 10.61 -2.66 -10.52
CA ILE A 29 9.70 -2.62 -11.67
C ILE A 29 8.29 -2.29 -11.18
N SER A 30 7.84 -1.07 -11.50
CA SER A 30 6.53 -0.55 -11.12
C SER A 30 5.42 -1.02 -12.05
N MET A 31 4.35 -1.56 -11.48
CA MET A 31 3.10 -1.88 -12.18
C MET A 31 2.14 -0.71 -12.00
N ILE A 32 1.85 -0.02 -13.09
CA ILE A 32 1.06 1.22 -13.11
C ILE A 32 -0.24 0.99 -13.88
N VAL A 33 -1.36 1.44 -13.30
CA VAL A 33 -2.63 1.49 -14.02
C VAL A 33 -2.66 2.77 -14.86
N PRO A 34 -2.88 2.69 -16.19
CA PRO A 34 -2.87 3.87 -17.05
C PRO A 34 -4.11 4.74 -16.79
N ARG A 35 -3.95 5.82 -16.01
CA ARG A 35 -4.99 6.79 -15.64
C ARG A 35 -4.49 8.23 -15.84
N ARG A 36 -5.41 9.18 -15.93
CA ARG A 36 -5.08 10.61 -15.79
C ARG A 36 -4.76 10.87 -14.32
N SER A 37 -3.50 11.09 -14.00
CA SER A 37 -2.92 10.87 -12.68
C SER A 37 -2.93 12.10 -11.75
N GLU A 38 -3.92 12.97 -11.89
CA GLU A 38 -3.95 14.24 -11.14
C GLU A 38 -4.52 14.10 -9.72
N THR A 39 -5.17 12.97 -9.44
CA THR A 39 -5.87 12.74 -8.16
C THR A 39 -5.72 11.29 -7.70
N TYR A 40 -5.86 11.08 -6.39
CA TYR A 40 -6.02 9.76 -5.81
C TYR A 40 -7.22 9.01 -6.42
N GLN A 41 -7.04 7.72 -6.71
CA GLN A 41 -8.00 6.87 -7.42
C GLN A 41 -8.51 5.77 -6.50
N GLU A 42 -9.61 6.03 -5.78
CA GLU A 42 -10.14 5.10 -4.77
C GLU A 42 -10.49 3.70 -5.30
N ASP A 43 -10.85 3.58 -6.57
CA ASP A 43 -11.30 2.34 -7.18
C ASP A 43 -10.18 1.31 -7.42
N ILE A 44 -8.93 1.76 -7.53
CA ILE A 44 -7.76 0.87 -7.73
C ILE A 44 -7.03 0.54 -6.42
N TYR A 45 -7.42 1.18 -5.31
CA TYR A 45 -6.87 0.97 -3.97
C TYR A 45 -7.97 0.47 -3.02
N PRO A 46 -8.35 -0.82 -3.12
CA PRO A 46 -9.31 -1.40 -2.18
C PRO A 46 -8.75 -1.40 -0.76
N MET A 47 -9.60 -1.72 0.22
CA MET A 47 -9.17 -1.96 1.58
C MET A 47 -8.04 -3.01 1.62
N THR A 48 -6.89 -2.66 2.19
CA THR A 48 -5.68 -3.51 2.26
C THR A 48 -5.39 -3.91 3.70
N ALA A 49 -4.58 -4.95 3.92
CA ALA A 49 -4.18 -5.30 5.28
C ALA A 49 -3.52 -4.10 6.00
N GLY A 50 -4.02 -3.78 7.19
CA GLY A 50 -3.46 -2.75 8.05
C GLY A 50 -2.10 -3.16 8.64
N THR A 51 -1.46 -2.24 9.37
CA THR A 51 -0.19 -2.53 10.03
C THR A 51 -0.35 -3.27 11.36
N GLU A 52 -1.53 -3.20 11.95
CA GLU A 52 -1.82 -3.83 13.23
C GLU A 52 -2.22 -5.30 13.05
N PRO A 53 -1.65 -6.22 13.84
CA PRO A 53 -2.04 -7.62 13.81
C PRO A 53 -3.47 -7.79 14.32
N ALA A 54 -4.24 -8.68 13.68
CA ALA A 54 -5.62 -8.96 14.09
C ALA A 54 -5.72 -9.69 15.45
N LEU A 55 -4.66 -10.42 15.82
CA LEU A 55 -4.58 -11.28 16.99
C LEU A 55 -3.19 -11.17 17.63
N THR A 56 -3.14 -11.36 18.94
CA THR A 56 -1.88 -11.69 19.60
C THR A 56 -1.53 -13.17 19.36
N ALA A 57 -0.27 -13.55 19.62
CA ALA A 57 0.17 -14.93 19.46
C ALA A 57 -0.62 -15.89 20.38
N ASP A 58 -0.88 -15.52 21.62
CA ASP A 58 -1.59 -16.35 22.59
C ASP A 58 -3.05 -16.60 22.19
N GLU A 59 -3.74 -15.57 21.67
CA GLU A 59 -5.10 -15.69 21.18
C GLU A 59 -5.18 -16.68 20.01
N TRP A 60 -4.28 -16.55 19.04
CA TRP A 60 -4.22 -17.48 17.90
C TRP A 60 -3.91 -18.92 18.35
N LEU A 61 -2.95 -19.09 19.26
CA LEU A 61 -2.60 -20.41 19.83
C LEU A 61 -3.74 -21.03 20.64
N SER A 62 -4.60 -20.21 21.27
CA SER A 62 -5.80 -20.68 21.96
C SER A 62 -6.94 -21.11 21.02
N GLY A 63 -6.74 -21.00 19.70
CA GLY A 63 -7.71 -21.39 18.67
C GLY A 63 -8.66 -20.27 18.23
N ILE A 64 -8.38 -19.01 18.60
CA ILE A 64 -9.15 -17.86 18.10
C ILE A 64 -8.73 -17.57 16.66
N ASP A 65 -9.71 -17.49 15.77
CA ASP A 65 -9.51 -17.09 14.37
C ASP A 65 -10.24 -15.77 14.10
N ARG A 66 -9.46 -14.72 13.77
CA ARG A 66 -9.95 -13.41 13.36
C ARG A 66 -9.33 -13.07 12.02
N GLY A 67 -10.17 -12.59 11.10
CA GLY A 67 -9.72 -12.06 9.82
C GLY A 67 -8.80 -10.85 9.98
N GLN A 68 -7.96 -10.61 8.98
CA GLN A 68 -7.02 -9.48 8.98
C GLN A 68 -7.74 -8.13 9.15
N GLY A 69 -7.14 -7.23 9.93
CA GLY A 69 -7.57 -5.83 9.97
C GLY A 69 -7.35 -5.19 8.59
N PHE A 70 -8.36 -4.48 8.09
CA PHE A 70 -8.30 -3.82 6.79
C PHE A 70 -8.31 -2.30 6.95
N GLU A 71 -7.44 -1.61 6.22
CA GLU A 71 -7.30 -0.16 6.18
C GLU A 71 -7.30 0.36 4.74
N ARG A 72 -7.77 1.59 4.53
CA ARG A 72 -7.75 2.25 3.22
C ARG A 72 -6.48 3.06 3.06
N LEU A 73 -5.92 3.13 1.86
CA LEU A 73 -4.92 4.15 1.56
C LEU A 73 -5.61 5.52 1.31
N PRO A 74 -4.95 6.66 1.55
CA PRO A 74 -3.75 6.87 2.35
C PRO A 74 -4.16 7.31 3.77
N VAL A 75 -4.92 6.48 4.52
CA VAL A 75 -5.54 6.90 5.79
C VAL A 75 -4.52 7.19 6.90
N LEU A 76 -3.25 6.79 6.72
CA LEU A 76 -2.16 7.00 7.69
C LEU A 76 -0.99 7.85 7.15
N TRP A 77 -1.10 8.46 5.97
CA TRP A 77 -0.02 9.34 5.48
C TRP A 77 -0.09 10.65 6.30
N PRO A 78 1.02 11.14 6.91
CA PRO A 78 1.00 12.42 7.64
C PRO A 78 0.43 13.53 6.75
N SER A 79 -0.31 14.52 7.25
CA SER A 79 -0.95 15.51 6.37
C SER A 79 0.00 16.25 5.40
N SER A 80 1.29 16.37 5.77
CA SER A 80 2.35 16.94 4.90
C SER A 80 2.58 16.11 3.63
N TRP A 81 2.42 14.82 3.82
CA TRP A 81 2.56 13.67 2.98
C TRP A 81 1.13 13.32 2.53
N LEU A 82 0.42 14.17 1.81
CA LEU A 82 -0.85 13.79 1.17
C LEU A 82 -0.79 14.32 -0.26
N PRO A 83 -1.37 13.65 -1.26
CA PRO A 83 -1.47 14.22 -2.60
C PRO A 83 -2.24 15.54 -2.52
N ALA A 84 -1.85 16.53 -3.30
CA ALA A 84 -2.47 17.87 -3.27
C ALA A 84 -4.00 17.80 -3.45
N SER A 85 -4.49 16.85 -4.25
CA SER A 85 -5.92 16.57 -4.47
C SER A 85 -6.71 16.21 -3.21
N GLN A 86 -6.03 15.81 -2.14
CA GLN A 86 -6.65 15.30 -0.91
C GLN A 86 -6.42 16.25 0.29
N LYS A 87 -5.64 17.33 0.10
CA LYS A 87 -5.39 18.34 1.13
C LYS A 87 -6.53 19.34 1.32
N SER A 88 -7.48 19.43 0.37
CA SER A 88 -8.58 20.40 0.40
C SER A 88 -9.90 19.87 0.99
N LEU A 89 -9.90 18.64 1.54
CA LEU A 89 -11.11 17.97 2.04
C LEU A 89 -11.17 17.88 3.58
N ASN A 90 -10.26 18.55 4.29
CA ASN A 90 -10.26 18.71 5.75
C ASN A 90 -10.28 20.19 6.14
#